data_AF-A0A7W8KSL7-F1
#
_entry.id   AF-A0A7W8KSL7-F1
#
_cell.length_a   1.000
_cell.length_b   1.000
_cell.length_c   1.000
_cell.angle_alpha   90.00
_cell.angle_beta   90.00
_cell.angle_gamma   90.00
#
_symmetry.space_group_name_H-M   'P 1'
#
loop_
_entity.id
_entity.type
_entity.pdbx_description
1 polymer ?
#
loop_
_entity_poly.entity_id
_entity_poly.type
_entity_poly.pdbx_seq_one_letter_code
_entity_poly.pdbx_strand_id
1 'polypeptide(L)'
;MSDTQTDTPDFDHQRLLQMVNEFELELQKQPPGSLDAQQLSADIARLKEHLSAPQPHTGSVRDSWQSLRRAADSVENAVLKDSPYIAEMGRIIGLM
;
A
#
# COMPACT_ATOMS: atom_id res chain seq x y z
N MET A 1 -0.59 -34.51 3.00
CA MET A 1 -1.52 -33.53 2.43
C MET A 1 -1.08 -32.18 2.95
N SER A 2 -0.74 -31.25 2.07
CA SER A 2 -0.11 -29.99 2.43
C SER A 2 -1.06 -29.14 3.27
N ASP A 3 -0.62 -28.73 4.45
CA ASP A 3 -1.30 -27.75 5.28
C ASP A 3 -1.40 -26.44 4.50
N THR A 4 -2.60 -26.15 3.98
CA THR A 4 -2.92 -24.81 3.49
C THR A 4 -3.15 -23.95 4.71
N GLN A 5 -2.05 -23.47 5.31
CA GLN A 5 -2.10 -22.44 6.34
C GLN A 5 -2.71 -21.21 5.67
N THR A 6 -4.01 -20.99 5.86
CA THR A 6 -4.66 -19.71 5.61
C THR A 6 -4.03 -18.72 6.58
N ASP A 7 -2.91 -18.12 6.15
CA ASP A 7 -2.22 -17.01 6.81
C ASP A 7 -3.17 -15.82 6.82
N THR A 8 -4.10 -15.88 7.77
CA THR A 8 -4.97 -14.77 8.10
C THR A 8 -4.04 -13.67 8.59
N PRO A 9 -4.10 -12.47 7.99
CA PRO A 9 -3.11 -11.45 8.26
C PRO A 9 -3.16 -11.01 9.73
N ASP A 10 -2.01 -11.08 10.40
CA ASP A 10 -1.83 -10.63 11.79
C ASP A 10 -1.73 -9.08 11.91
N PHE A 11 -2.06 -8.37 10.84
CA PHE A 11 -2.01 -6.91 10.78
C PHE A 11 -3.41 -6.30 10.90
N ASP A 12 -3.47 -5.10 11.47
CA ASP A 12 -4.72 -4.32 11.57
C ASP A 12 -5.20 -3.90 10.17
N HIS A 13 -6.06 -4.73 9.60
CA HIS A 13 -6.59 -4.60 8.27
C HIS A 13 -7.38 -3.32 8.06
N GLN A 14 -8.25 -2.98 9.02
CA GLN A 14 -9.09 -1.80 8.93
C GLN A 14 -8.23 -0.53 8.96
N ARG A 15 -7.23 -0.49 9.85
CA ARG A 15 -6.30 0.62 9.91
C ARG A 15 -5.47 0.72 8.64
N LEU A 16 -4.99 -0.39 8.10
CA LEU A 16 -4.22 -0.41 6.86
C LEU A 16 -5.05 0.13 5.68
N LEU A 17 -6.30 -0.30 5.52
CA LEU A 17 -7.18 0.21 4.48
C LEU A 17 -7.45 1.71 4.64
N GLN A 18 -7.64 2.19 5.87
CA GLN A 18 -7.77 3.62 6.15
C GLN A 18 -6.52 4.40 5.69
N MET A 19 -5.32 3.94 6.07
CA MET A 19 -4.07 4.61 5.69
C MET A 19 -3.90 4.67 4.16
N VAL A 20 -4.25 3.60 3.46
CA VAL A 20 -4.15 3.53 1.99
C VAL A 20 -5.12 4.52 1.34
N ASN A 21 -6.35 4.64 1.85
CA ASN A 21 -7.33 5.62 1.35
C ASN A 21 -6.88 7.07 1.62
N GLU A 22 -6.32 7.35 2.79
CA GLU A 22 -5.80 8.69 3.10
C GLU A 22 -4.63 9.05 2.17
N PHE A 23 -3.73 8.10 1.89
CA PHE A 23 -2.62 8.31 0.96
C PHE A 23 -3.09 8.54 -0.49
N GLU A 24 -4.13 7.82 -0.92
CA GLU A 24 -4.77 8.03 -2.23
C GLU A 24 -5.34 9.46 -2.36
N LEU A 25 -5.98 9.98 -1.31
CA LEU A 25 -6.50 11.34 -1.30
C LEU A 25 -5.38 12.38 -1.38
N GLU A 26 -4.25 12.16 -0.70
CA GLU A 26 -3.08 13.04 -0.81
C GLU A 26 -2.47 13.03 -2.22
N LEU A 27 -2.43 11.87 -2.86
CA LEU A 27 -2.00 11.74 -4.26
C LEU A 27 -2.93 12.51 -5.21
N GLN A 28 -4.25 12.45 -5.00
CA GLN A 28 -5.24 13.16 -5.84
C GLN A 28 -5.17 14.69 -5.73
N LYS A 29 -4.60 15.22 -4.64
CA LYS A 29 -4.34 16.66 -4.49
C LYS A 29 -3.15 17.14 -5.33
N GLN A 30 -2.31 16.21 -5.82
CA GLN A 30 -1.16 16.56 -6.65
C GLN A 30 -1.59 16.79 -8.11
N PRO A 31 -0.85 17.60 -8.87
CA PRO A 31 -1.11 17.78 -10.29
C PRO A 31 -1.05 16.42 -11.02
N PRO A 32 -2.10 16.02 -11.74
CA PRO A 32 -2.04 14.81 -12.56
C PRO A 32 -1.05 15.02 -13.70
N GLY A 33 -0.20 14.03 -13.99
CA GLY A 33 0.56 14.05 -15.24
C GLY A 33 1.90 13.35 -15.27
N SER A 34 2.52 13.04 -14.12
CA SER A 34 3.77 12.27 -14.13
C SER A 34 3.50 10.77 -14.26
N LEU A 35 4.40 10.06 -14.95
CA LEU A 35 4.38 8.61 -15.07
C LEU A 35 4.47 7.95 -13.68
N ASP A 36 5.26 8.54 -12.78
CA ASP A 36 5.40 8.07 -11.40
C ASP A 36 4.10 8.18 -10.59
N ALA A 37 3.34 9.28 -10.75
CA ALA A 37 2.04 9.43 -10.09
C ALA A 37 1.00 8.42 -10.60
N GLN A 38 1.06 8.07 -11.89
CA GLN A 38 0.20 7.02 -12.46
C GLN A 38 0.56 5.64 -11.92
N GLN A 39 1.86 5.32 -11.85
CA GLN A 39 2.35 4.07 -11.26
C GLN A 39 1.98 3.97 -9.78
N LEU A 40 2.14 5.06 -9.02
CA LEU A 40 1.77 5.13 -7.62
C LEU A 40 0.27 4.90 -7.41
N SER A 41 -0.57 5.52 -8.24
CA SER A 41 -2.02 5.30 -8.23
C SER A 41 -2.40 3.84 -8.52
N ALA A 42 -1.75 3.22 -9.51
CA ALA A 42 -1.96 1.81 -9.84
C ALA A 42 -1.57 0.87 -8.69
N ASP A 43 -0.46 1.16 -8.00
CA ASP A 43 -0.01 0.35 -6.86
C ASP A 43 -0.88 0.55 -5.61
N ILE A 44 -1.42 1.76 -5.40
CA ILE A 44 -2.46 2.01 -4.38
C ILE A 44 -3.70 1.15 -4.67
N ALA A 45 -4.18 1.16 -5.92
CA ALA A 45 -5.37 0.39 -6.30
C ALA A 45 -5.17 -1.12 -6.09
N ARG A 46 -4.00 -1.65 -6.46
CA ARG A 46 -3.63 -3.06 -6.25
C ARG A 46 -3.61 -3.43 -4.77
N LEU A 47 -3.00 -2.58 -3.93
CA LEU A 47 -2.98 -2.81 -2.48
C LEU A 47 -4.40 -2.81 -1.90
N LYS A 48 -5.26 -1.88 -2.32
CA LYS A 48 -6.68 -1.83 -1.90
C LYS A 48 -7.45 -3.08 -2.33
N GLU A 49 -7.20 -3.59 -3.53
CA GLU A 49 -7.83 -4.82 -4.03
C GLU A 49 -7.48 -6.01 -3.13
N HIS A 50 -6.20 -6.21 -2.84
CA HIS A 50 -5.75 -7.30 -1.96
C HIS A 50 -6.30 -7.17 -0.54
N LEU A 51 -6.40 -5.95 -0.03
CA LEU A 51 -7.02 -5.69 1.28
C LEU A 51 -8.53 -5.92 1.21
N SER A 52 -9.22 -5.56 0.13
CA SER A 52 -10.68 -5.70 0.08
C SER A 52 -11.15 -7.16 -0.13
N ALA A 53 -10.22 -8.10 -0.32
CA ALA A 53 -10.55 -9.52 -0.41
C ALA A 53 -11.17 -10.04 0.90
N PRO A 54 -12.16 -10.96 0.84
CA PRO A 54 -12.77 -11.55 2.03
C PRO A 54 -11.78 -12.21 3.00
N GLN A 55 -10.66 -12.69 2.45
CA GLN A 55 -9.52 -13.23 3.20
C GLN A 55 -8.24 -12.69 2.54
N PRO A 56 -7.70 -11.55 3.00
CA PRO A 56 -6.50 -10.96 2.42
C PRO A 56 -5.31 -11.90 2.62
N HIS A 57 -4.55 -12.18 1.56
CA HIS A 57 -3.36 -13.00 1.67
C HIS A 57 -2.17 -12.15 2.09
N THR A 58 -1.56 -12.47 3.24
CA THR A 58 -0.43 -11.70 3.81
C THR A 58 0.70 -11.47 2.81
N GLY A 59 1.10 -12.50 2.05
CA GLY A 59 2.12 -12.38 1.01
C GLY A 59 1.78 -11.34 -0.07
N SER A 60 0.56 -11.35 -0.61
CA SER A 60 0.14 -10.43 -1.67
C SER A 60 0.04 -8.98 -1.18
N VAL A 61 -0.37 -8.78 0.08
CA VAL A 61 -0.38 -7.45 0.71
C VAL A 61 1.05 -6.93 0.89
N ARG A 62 1.97 -7.77 1.37
CA ARG A 62 3.39 -7.40 1.51
C ARG A 62 4.03 -7.05 0.17
N ASP A 63 3.83 -7.86 -0.85
CA ASP A 63 4.40 -7.64 -2.18
C ASP A 63 3.86 -6.34 -2.81
N SER A 64 2.56 -6.11 -2.69
CA SER A 64 1.92 -4.89 -3.21
C SER A 64 2.38 -3.64 -2.46
N TRP A 65 2.54 -3.73 -1.13
CA TRP A 65 3.12 -2.65 -0.35
C TRP A 65 4.58 -2.36 -0.72
N GLN A 66 5.40 -3.38 -1.01
CA GLN A 66 6.78 -3.16 -1.46
C GLN A 66 6.84 -2.50 -2.85
N SER A 67 5.92 -2.83 -3.75
CA SER A 67 5.78 -2.09 -5.02
C SER A 67 5.42 -0.64 -4.77
N LEU A 68 4.39 -0.40 -3.95
CA LEU A 68 3.91 0.93 -3.58
C LEU A 68 5.02 1.79 -2.99
N ARG A 69 5.79 1.25 -2.03
CA ARG A 69 6.92 1.93 -1.41
C ARG A 69 7.96 2.37 -2.45
N ARG A 70 8.32 1.48 -3.38
CA ARG A 70 9.30 1.82 -4.43
C ARG A 70 8.79 2.90 -5.37
N ALA A 71 7.50 2.88 -5.72
CA ALA A 71 6.88 3.94 -6.51
C ALA A 71 6.81 5.27 -5.74
N ALA A 72 6.56 5.23 -4.43
CA ALA A 72 6.58 6.41 -3.58
C ALA A 72 8.00 6.98 -3.40
N ASP A 73 9.03 6.12 -3.39
CA ASP A 73 10.42 6.55 -3.33
C ASP A 73 10.90 7.17 -4.67
N SER A 74 10.26 6.82 -5.79
CA SER A 74 10.62 7.28 -7.13
C SER A 74 9.94 8.58 -7.55
N VAL A 75 8.83 8.98 -6.93
CA VAL A 75 8.20 10.29 -7.23
C VAL A 75 9.13 11.44 -6.83
N GLU A 76 9.30 12.40 -7.74
CA GLU A 76 10.04 13.64 -7.48
C GLU A 76 9.36 14.51 -6.39
N ASN A 77 8.08 14.25 -6.12
CA ASN A 77 7.31 14.98 -5.13
C ASN A 77 7.72 14.59 -3.69
N ALA A 78 8.46 15.48 -3.03
CA ALA A 78 8.94 15.30 -1.66
C ALA A 78 7.83 15.02 -0.64
N VAL A 79 6.60 15.55 -0.84
CA VAL A 79 5.47 15.32 0.07
C VAL A 79 5.03 13.85 0.05
N LEU A 80 5.04 13.23 -1.13
CA LEU A 80 4.67 11.81 -1.29
C LEU A 80 5.83 10.89 -0.93
N LYS A 81 7.06 11.32 -1.20
CA LYS A 81 8.28 10.58 -0.88
C LYS A 81 8.52 10.47 0.63
N ASP A 82 8.44 11.60 1.35
CA ASP A 82 8.62 11.66 2.81
C ASP A 82 7.30 11.45 3.56
N SER A 83 6.33 10.84 2.88
CA SER A 83 4.99 10.61 3.36
C SER A 83 4.99 9.73 4.62
N PRO A 84 4.39 10.19 5.74
CA PRO A 84 4.25 9.35 6.94
C PRO A 84 3.37 8.12 6.68
N TYR A 85 2.56 8.14 5.62
CA TYR A 85 1.69 7.03 5.22
C TYR A 85 2.49 5.77 4.88
N ILE A 86 3.61 5.88 4.14
CA ILE A 86 4.45 4.73 3.75
C ILE A 86 5.07 4.06 4.98
N ALA A 87 5.57 4.87 5.92
CA ALA A 87 6.14 4.38 7.17
C ALA A 87 5.10 3.69 8.07
N GLU A 88 3.94 4.32 8.22
CA GLU A 88 2.84 3.76 9.02
C GLU A 88 2.34 2.42 8.45
N MET A 89 2.09 2.36 7.14
CA MET A 89 1.68 1.13 6.47
C MET A 89 2.73 0.02 6.64
N GLY A 90 4.02 0.34 6.52
CA GLY A 90 5.10 -0.62 6.74
C GLY A 90 5.12 -1.19 8.15
N ARG A 91 4.86 -0.37 9.17
CA ARG A 91 4.76 -0.81 10.57
C ARG A 91 3.56 -1.73 10.78
N ILE A 92 2.39 -1.38 10.25
CA ILE A 92 1.17 -2.19 10.38
C ILE A 92 1.37 -3.57 9.75
N ILE A 93 2.03 -3.64 8.58
CA ILE A 93 2.29 -4.91 7.87
C ILE A 93 3.41 -5.75 8.53
N GLY A 94 4.22 -5.13 9.41
CA GLY A 94 5.35 -5.78 10.08
C GLY A 94 6.62 -5.85 9.23
N LEU A 95 6.89 -4.79 8.44
CA LEU A 95 8.04 -4.68 7.53
C LEU A 95 8.99 -3.52 7.88
N MET A 96 8.84 -2.92 9.06
CA MET A 96 9.70 -1.87 9.62
C MET A 96 10.06 -2.16 11.07
#